data_AF-A0A1M5YXQ1-F1
#
_entry.id   AF-A0A1M5YXQ1-F1
#
_cell.length_a   1.000
_cell.length_b   1.000
_cell.length_c   1.000
_cell.angle_alpha   90.00
_cell.angle_beta   90.00
_cell.angle_gamma   90.00
#
_symmetry.space_group_name_H-M   'P 1'
#
loop_
_entity.id
_entity.type
_entity.pdbx_description
1 polymer ?
#
loop_
_entity_poly.entity_id
_entity_poly.type
_entity_poly.pdbx_seq_one_letter_code
_entity_poly.pdbx_strand_id
1 'polypeptide(L)'
;MGYEAYKITAKYQNLSMEDMTGALCHAGAVPVERFGGTVTMEMVNDYGVIELVLREENHVNLRFSPGGRVLLTVRFAKVNDVRISGSVIALLKELAATFDTVYIRDQETNSDIDLCDTAPLLQAVTYAKYNFEYNFPVCRHKVRCRDVFCLCGHDYPAAGTEILS
;
A
#
# COMPACT_ATOMS: atom_id res chain seq x y z
N MET A 1 12.84 5.68 -4.86
CA MET A 1 12.02 5.22 -5.99
C MET A 1 10.84 4.45 -5.43
N GLY A 2 9.63 4.82 -5.84
CA GLY A 2 8.35 4.59 -5.14
C GLY A 2 7.29 5.66 -5.47
N TYR A 3 7.57 6.48 -6.49
CA TYR A 3 6.73 7.59 -6.92
C TYR A 3 5.40 7.11 -7.48
N GLU A 4 5.41 5.90 -8.04
CA GLU A 4 4.32 5.24 -8.74
C GLU A 4 3.21 4.74 -7.83
N ALA A 5 3.48 4.56 -6.54
CA ALA A 5 2.58 3.92 -5.59
C ALA A 5 2.21 4.87 -4.45
N TYR A 6 0.93 4.96 -4.14
CA TYR A 6 0.46 5.49 -2.86
C TYR A 6 0.58 4.39 -1.79
N LYS A 7 0.99 4.73 -0.57
CA LYS A 7 1.26 3.74 0.49
C LYS A 7 0.65 4.17 1.82
N ILE A 8 -0.04 3.23 2.45
CA ILE A 8 -0.61 3.38 3.79
C ILE A 8 -0.10 2.21 4.62
N THR A 9 0.36 2.48 5.83
CA THR A 9 0.88 1.46 6.75
C THR A 9 -0.01 1.36 7.98
N ALA A 10 -0.52 0.18 8.27
CA ALA A 10 -1.27 -0.12 9.48
C ALA A 10 -0.46 -1.09 10.36
N LYS A 11 -0.34 -0.77 11.64
CA LYS A 11 0.31 -1.62 12.64
C LYS A 11 -0.73 -2.20 13.59
N TYR A 12 -0.71 -3.51 13.74
CA TYR A 12 -1.60 -4.25 14.63
C TYR A 12 -0.81 -4.92 15.75
N GLN A 13 -1.42 -5.03 16.93
CA GLN A 13 -0.83 -5.71 18.08
C GLN A 13 -1.58 -6.99 18.42
N ASN A 14 -0.86 -7.94 19.03
CA ASN A 14 -1.40 -9.24 19.45
C ASN A 14 -2.04 -10.03 18.30
N LEU A 15 -1.48 -9.91 17.09
CA LEU A 15 -1.99 -10.52 15.88
C LEU A 15 -0.91 -11.37 15.22
N SER A 16 -1.26 -12.57 14.77
CA SER A 16 -0.36 -13.40 13.98
C SER A 16 -0.49 -13.08 12.48
N MET A 17 0.55 -13.39 11.71
CA MET A 17 0.49 -13.29 10.25
C MET A 17 -0.59 -14.19 9.65
N GLU A 18 -0.82 -15.36 10.25
CA GLU A 18 -1.83 -16.31 9.79
C GLU A 18 -3.24 -15.74 9.95
N ASP A 19 -3.55 -15.17 11.11
CA ASP A 19 -4.85 -14.54 11.38
C ASP A 19 -5.10 -13.37 10.44
N MET A 20 -4.09 -12.50 10.23
CA MET A 20 -4.20 -11.38 9.31
C MET A 20 -4.37 -11.86 7.86
N THR A 21 -3.63 -12.88 7.44
CA THR A 21 -3.77 -13.46 6.09
C THR A 21 -5.17 -14.06 5.91
N GLY A 22 -5.68 -14.77 6.90
CA GLY A 22 -7.02 -15.35 6.89
C GLY A 22 -8.11 -14.29 6.77
N ALA A 23 -8.03 -13.21 7.55
CA ALA A 23 -8.96 -12.09 7.46
C ALA A 23 -8.92 -11.40 6.09
N LEU A 24 -7.72 -11.16 5.54
CA LEU A 24 -7.57 -10.57 4.22
C LEU A 24 -8.11 -11.50 3.11
N CYS A 25 -7.89 -12.81 3.21
CA CYS A 25 -8.50 -13.79 2.30
C CYS A 25 -10.03 -13.74 2.35
N HIS A 26 -10.61 -13.62 3.55
CA HIS A 26 -12.06 -13.48 3.71
C HIS A 26 -12.60 -12.19 3.07
N ALA A 27 -11.83 -11.10 3.16
CA ALA A 27 -12.11 -9.83 2.48
C ALA A 27 -11.89 -9.87 0.95
N GLY A 28 -11.40 -10.99 0.40
CA GLY A 28 -11.21 -11.20 -1.04
C GLY A 28 -9.78 -10.98 -1.55
N ALA A 29 -8.79 -10.88 -0.67
CA ALA A 29 -7.38 -10.84 -1.06
C ALA A 29 -6.85 -12.21 -1.45
N VAL A 30 -6.00 -12.25 -2.46
CA VAL A 30 -5.36 -13.48 -2.94
C VAL A 30 -3.85 -13.40 -2.68
N PRO A 31 -3.23 -14.39 -2.01
CA PRO A 31 -1.77 -14.45 -1.88
C PRO A 31 -1.09 -14.56 -3.25
N VAL A 32 -0.06 -13.75 -3.47
CA VAL A 32 0.71 -13.73 -4.73
C VAL A 32 2.16 -14.17 -4.50
N GLU A 33 2.73 -13.89 -3.33
CA GLU A 33 4.10 -14.26 -3.01
C GLU A 33 4.30 -14.43 -1.50
N ARG A 34 5.16 -15.37 -1.11
CA ARG A 34 5.65 -15.52 0.26
C ARG A 34 7.15 -15.68 0.24
N PHE A 35 7.88 -14.69 0.76
CA PHE A 35 9.34 -14.69 0.81
C PHE A 35 9.85 -13.98 2.05
N GLY A 36 10.83 -14.57 2.75
CA GLY A 36 11.58 -13.92 3.83
C GLY A 36 10.73 -13.31 4.96
N GLY A 37 9.69 -14.01 5.42
CA GLY A 37 8.80 -13.49 6.48
C GLY A 37 7.82 -12.39 6.03
N THR A 38 7.76 -12.14 4.71
CA THR A 38 6.77 -11.25 4.08
C THR A 38 5.75 -12.07 3.32
N VAL A 39 4.47 -11.69 3.43
CA VAL A 39 3.38 -12.22 2.60
C VAL A 39 2.83 -11.07 1.77
N THR A 40 2.83 -11.23 0.45
CA THR A 40 2.23 -10.27 -0.48
C THR A 40 0.92 -10.84 -0.99
N MET A 41 -0.14 -10.03 -0.93
CA MET A 41 -1.47 -10.36 -1.42
C MET A 41 -1.98 -9.25 -2.34
N GLU A 42 -2.97 -9.57 -3.16
CA GLU A 42 -3.61 -8.61 -4.06
C GLU A 42 -5.14 -8.67 -3.95
N MET A 43 -5.79 -7.52 -4.05
CA MET A 43 -7.23 -7.39 -4.25
C MET A 43 -7.46 -6.60 -5.55
N VAL A 44 -8.11 -7.22 -6.52
CA VAL A 44 -8.44 -6.57 -7.80
C VAL A 44 -9.89 -6.11 -7.73
N ASN A 45 -10.13 -4.83 -8.01
CA ASN A 45 -11.48 -4.26 -8.07
C ASN A 45 -11.67 -3.40 -9.32
N ASP A 46 -12.82 -2.71 -9.43
CA ASP A 46 -13.14 -1.87 -10.58
C ASP A 46 -12.27 -0.63 -10.73
N TYR A 47 -11.62 -0.20 -9.65
CA TYR A 47 -10.84 1.02 -9.59
C TYR A 47 -9.34 0.78 -9.75
N GLY A 48 -8.86 -0.45 -9.54
CA GLY A 48 -7.46 -0.83 -9.74
C GLY A 48 -7.07 -2.12 -9.01
N VAL A 49 -5.78 -2.22 -8.70
CA VAL A 49 -5.21 -3.31 -7.89
C VAL A 49 -4.70 -2.73 -6.58
N ILE A 50 -5.17 -3.30 -5.47
CA ILE A 50 -4.66 -3.04 -4.12
C ILE A 50 -3.67 -4.15 -3.82
N GLU A 51 -2.43 -3.78 -3.54
CA GLU A 51 -1.40 -4.71 -3.11
C GLU A 51 -1.20 -4.58 -1.60
N LEU A 52 -1.15 -5.71 -0.91
CA LEU A 52 -1.07 -5.81 0.53
C LEU A 52 0.23 -6.52 0.86
N VAL A 53 1.10 -5.86 1.63
CA VAL A 53 2.39 -6.41 2.03
C VAL A 53 2.39 -6.56 3.55
N LEU A 54 2.31 -7.80 3.99
CA LEU A 54 2.33 -8.18 5.41
C LEU A 54 3.75 -8.52 5.84
N ARG A 55 4.17 -8.02 7.00
CA ARG A 55 5.47 -8.32 7.60
C ARG A 55 5.35 -8.57 9.10
N GLU A 56 6.10 -9.54 9.60
CA GLU A 56 6.33 -9.68 11.05
C GLU A 56 7.39 -8.68 11.52
N GLU A 57 7.12 -7.98 12.63
CA GLU A 57 8.11 -7.10 13.28
C GLU A 57 9.12 -7.92 14.10
N ASN A 58 9.87 -8.84 13.46
CA ASN A 58 10.85 -9.72 14.14
C ASN A 58 12.32 -9.30 13.96
N HIS A 59 12.60 -8.07 13.50
CA HIS A 59 13.98 -7.63 13.22
C HIS A 59 14.64 -6.67 14.22
N VAL A 60 14.01 -6.30 15.35
CA VAL A 60 14.70 -5.49 16.38
C VAL A 60 14.32 -5.93 17.80
N ASN A 61 15.24 -6.65 18.46
CA ASN A 61 15.33 -6.89 19.91
C ASN A 61 14.03 -7.29 20.66
N LEU A 62 13.72 -8.58 20.65
CA LEU A 62 12.62 -9.26 21.38
C LEU A 62 12.68 -9.19 22.93
N ARG A 63 13.41 -8.25 23.56
CA ARG A 63 13.54 -8.23 25.03
C ARG A 63 12.40 -7.54 25.78
N PHE A 64 11.49 -6.81 25.12
CA PHE A 64 10.52 -5.96 25.83
C PHE A 64 9.08 -5.92 25.29
N SER A 65 8.60 -6.86 24.47
CA SER A 65 7.18 -6.88 24.10
C SER A 65 6.67 -8.31 23.80
N PRO A 66 5.92 -8.93 24.71
CA PRO A 66 5.19 -10.14 24.42
C PRO A 66 3.95 -9.77 23.58
N GLY A 67 3.89 -10.27 22.34
CA GLY A 67 2.78 -10.06 21.42
C GLY A 67 3.28 -9.93 19.98
N GLY A 68 2.88 -10.84 19.10
CA GLY A 68 3.17 -10.74 17.68
C GLY A 68 2.66 -9.42 17.12
N ARG A 69 3.48 -8.73 16.34
CA ARG A 69 3.13 -7.46 15.69
C ARG A 69 3.20 -7.66 14.19
N VAL A 70 2.05 -7.42 13.55
CA VAL A 70 1.92 -7.46 12.09
C VAL A 70 1.89 -6.04 11.58
N LEU A 71 2.77 -5.77 10.61
CA LEU A 71 2.75 -4.55 9.83
C LEU A 71 2.11 -4.86 8.47
N LEU A 72 1.00 -4.19 8.18
CA LEU A 72 0.35 -4.23 6.88
C LEU A 72 0.67 -2.94 6.12
N THR A 73 1.40 -3.04 5.02
CA THR A 73 1.51 -1.95 4.05
C THR A 73 0.52 -2.19 2.93
N VAL A 74 -0.50 -1.33 2.85
CA VAL A 74 -1.42 -1.24 1.71
C VAL A 74 -0.83 -0.29 0.68
N ARG A 75 -0.78 -0.71 -0.58
CA ARG A 75 -0.30 0.14 -1.68
C ARG A 75 -1.15 -0.01 -2.93
N PHE A 76 -1.23 1.04 -3.71
CA PHE A 76 -1.87 1.03 -5.02
C PHE A 76 -1.20 2.04 -5.94
N ALA A 77 -1.23 1.76 -7.25
CA ALA A 77 -0.62 2.65 -8.22
C ALA A 77 -1.37 3.99 -8.29
N LYS A 78 -0.66 5.12 -8.32
CA LYS A 78 -1.25 6.47 -8.38
C LYS A 78 -2.02 6.73 -9.68
N VAL A 79 -1.71 5.96 -10.74
CA VAL A 79 -2.43 5.99 -12.02
C VAL A 79 -3.81 5.36 -11.95
N ASN A 80 -4.08 4.50 -10.97
CA ASN A 80 -5.40 3.91 -10.78
C ASN A 80 -6.46 4.98 -10.45
N ASP A 81 -7.74 4.61 -10.53
CA ASP A 81 -8.83 5.52 -10.22
C ASP A 81 -8.78 5.90 -8.72
N VAL A 82 -8.93 7.19 -8.41
CA VAL A 82 -8.88 7.70 -7.03
C VAL A 82 -9.90 7.01 -6.11
N ARG A 83 -11.01 6.51 -6.66
CA ARG A 83 -12.04 5.76 -5.92
C ARG A 83 -11.52 4.47 -5.28
N ILE A 84 -10.35 3.96 -5.71
CA ILE A 84 -9.69 2.83 -5.03
C ILE A 84 -9.40 3.12 -3.55
N SER A 85 -9.18 4.40 -3.21
CA SER A 85 -9.01 4.85 -1.82
C SER A 85 -10.23 4.51 -0.94
N GLY A 86 -11.45 4.54 -1.50
CA GLY A 86 -12.65 4.13 -0.78
C GLY A 86 -12.63 2.64 -0.40
N SER A 87 -12.20 1.77 -1.31
CA SER A 87 -12.02 0.34 -1.02
C SER A 87 -10.93 0.10 0.03
N VAL A 88 -9.83 0.86 -0.02
CA VAL A 88 -8.77 0.78 0.98
C VAL A 88 -9.26 1.23 2.36
N ILE A 89 -9.99 2.35 2.43
CA ILE A 89 -10.57 2.85 3.69
C ILE A 89 -11.55 1.83 4.27
N ALA A 90 -12.41 1.22 3.44
CA ALA A 90 -13.36 0.21 3.88
C ALA A 90 -12.63 -1.00 4.48
N LEU A 91 -11.60 -1.51 3.80
CA LEU A 91 -10.75 -2.59 4.31
C LEU A 91 -10.10 -2.24 5.66
N LEU A 92 -9.52 -1.05 5.77
CA LEU A 92 -8.87 -0.61 7.01
C LEU A 92 -9.87 -0.46 8.17
N LYS A 93 -11.10 0.00 7.90
CA LYS A 93 -12.17 0.05 8.90
C LYS A 93 -12.59 -1.33 9.38
N GLU A 94 -12.74 -2.28 8.45
CA GLU A 94 -13.10 -3.66 8.78
C GLU A 94 -12.02 -4.33 9.63
N LEU A 95 -10.74 -4.16 9.26
CA LEU A 95 -9.61 -4.68 10.03
C LEU A 95 -9.50 -4.01 11.40
N ALA A 96 -9.66 -2.69 11.50
CA ALA A 96 -9.60 -1.95 12.76
C ALA A 96 -10.77 -2.28 13.71
N ALA A 97 -11.91 -2.72 13.17
CA ALA A 97 -13.03 -3.21 13.97
C ALA A 97 -12.79 -4.63 14.53
N THR A 98 -11.92 -5.41 13.87
CA THR A 98 -11.63 -6.81 14.22
C THR A 98 -10.37 -6.94 15.07
N PHE A 99 -9.37 -6.11 14.82
CA PHE A 99 -8.03 -6.22 15.38
C PHE A 99 -7.60 -4.95 16.09
N ASP A 100 -6.81 -5.15 17.14
CA ASP A 100 -6.25 -4.06 17.93
C ASP A 100 -5.19 -3.30 17.12
N THR A 101 -5.55 -2.08 16.73
CA THR A 101 -4.78 -1.23 15.82
C THR A 101 -3.96 -0.22 16.62
N VAL A 102 -2.64 -0.26 16.46
CA VAL A 102 -1.72 0.68 17.11
C VAL A 102 -1.72 2.03 16.39
N TYR A 103 -1.59 1.99 15.06
CA TYR A 103 -1.69 3.18 14.20
C TYR A 103 -2.02 2.79 12.77
N ILE A 104 -2.52 3.76 12.02
CA ILE A 104 -2.63 3.73 10.57
C ILE A 104 -1.99 5.03 10.08
N ARG A 105 -1.04 4.95 9.16
CA ARG A 105 -0.21 6.08 8.74
C ARG A 105 -0.13 6.20 7.22
N ASP A 106 -0.40 7.40 6.73
CA ASP A 106 -0.11 7.79 5.36
C ASP A 106 1.39 7.99 5.19
N GLN A 107 2.02 7.24 4.28
CA GLN A 107 3.46 7.34 4.05
C GLN A 107 3.85 8.56 3.20
N GLU A 108 2.93 9.13 2.42
CA GLU A 108 3.22 10.30 1.59
C GLU A 108 3.31 11.57 2.45
N THR A 109 2.40 11.71 3.42
CA THR A 109 2.35 12.86 4.35
C THR A 109 3.01 12.58 5.70
N ASN A 110 3.41 11.33 5.96
CA ASN A 110 3.91 10.84 7.26
C ASN A 110 2.98 11.17 8.43
N SER A 111 1.67 11.26 8.17
CA SER A 111 0.64 11.62 9.16
C SER A 111 -0.20 10.40 9.51
N ASP A 112 -0.59 10.31 10.79
CA ASP A 112 -1.52 9.28 11.23
C ASP A 112 -2.92 9.58 10.66
N ILE A 113 -3.60 8.53 10.21
CA ILE A 113 -4.91 8.57 9.58
C ILE A 113 -5.97 8.31 10.65
N ASP A 114 -6.90 9.24 10.79
CA ASP A 114 -8.15 9.00 11.49
C ASP A 114 -9.15 8.31 10.54
N LEU A 115 -9.60 7.11 10.87
CA LEU A 115 -10.61 6.41 10.06
C LEU A 115 -12.00 7.03 10.19
N CYS A 116 -12.26 7.86 11.20
CA CYS A 116 -13.50 8.63 11.35
C CYS A 116 -13.51 9.87 10.45
N ASP A 117 -12.35 10.49 10.22
CA ASP A 117 -12.18 11.62 9.32
C ASP A 117 -11.17 11.29 8.20
N THR A 118 -11.69 10.76 7.10
CA THR A 118 -10.87 10.36 5.96
C THR A 118 -10.67 11.45 4.92
N ALA A 119 -11.22 12.66 5.13
CA ALA A 119 -11.11 13.75 4.16
C ALA A 119 -9.64 14.17 3.88
N PRO A 120 -8.76 14.27 4.90
CA PRO A 120 -7.34 14.58 4.67
C PRO A 120 -6.65 13.52 3.80
N LEU A 121 -6.93 12.24 4.04
CA LEU A 121 -6.37 11.14 3.25
C LEU A 121 -6.82 11.23 1.79
N LEU A 122 -8.12 11.44 1.55
CA LEU A 122 -8.66 11.55 0.18
C LEU A 122 -8.04 12.72 -0.58
N GLN A 123 -7.82 13.85 0.10
CA GLN A 123 -7.14 15.01 -0.47
C GLN A 123 -5.69 14.68 -0.83
N ALA A 124 -4.96 14.01 0.07
CA ALA A 124 -3.56 13.62 -0.16
C ALA A 124 -3.43 12.63 -1.33
N VAL A 125 -4.29 11.61 -1.41
CA VAL A 125 -4.33 10.66 -2.55
C VAL A 125 -4.60 11.39 -3.86
N THR A 126 -5.57 12.30 -3.87
CA THR A 126 -5.93 13.08 -5.05
C THR A 126 -4.76 13.95 -5.51
N TYR A 127 -4.11 14.65 -4.59
CA TYR A 127 -2.95 15.48 -4.89
C TYR A 127 -1.77 14.64 -5.41
N ALA A 128 -1.47 13.52 -4.76
CA ALA A 128 -0.39 12.62 -5.17
C ALA A 128 -0.63 12.05 -6.58
N LYS A 129 -1.89 11.72 -6.91
CA LYS A 129 -2.28 11.32 -8.27
C LYS A 129 -2.05 12.44 -9.28
N TYR A 130 -2.57 13.65 -9.03
CA TYR A 130 -2.40 14.76 -9.97
C TYR A 130 -0.93 15.10 -10.21
N ASN A 131 -0.12 15.12 -9.14
CA ASN A 131 1.31 15.36 -9.26
C ASN A 131 2.02 14.26 -10.08
N PHE A 132 1.63 12.99 -9.90
CA PHE A 132 2.16 11.90 -10.70
C PHE A 132 1.78 12.03 -12.18
N GLU A 133 0.50 12.21 -12.48
CA GLU A 133 -0.01 12.29 -13.86
C GLU A 133 0.49 13.52 -14.62
N TYR A 134 0.84 14.60 -13.92
CA TYR A 134 1.50 15.77 -14.51
C TYR A 134 2.86 15.41 -15.13
N ASN A 135 3.62 14.52 -14.49
CA ASN A 135 4.96 14.13 -14.92
C ASN A 135 4.95 12.86 -15.79
N PHE A 136 3.95 12.01 -15.62
CA PHE A 136 3.83 10.71 -16.28
C PHE A 136 2.40 10.53 -16.82
N PRO A 137 2.11 10.99 -18.05
CA PRO A 137 0.80 10.77 -18.66
C PRO A 137 0.61 9.29 -18.97
N VAL A 138 -0.37 8.63 -18.31
CA VAL A 138 -0.60 7.17 -18.43
C VAL A 138 -2.02 6.86 -18.90
N CYS A 139 -2.17 5.77 -19.66
CA CYS A 139 -3.49 5.25 -20.06
C CYS A 139 -4.25 4.63 -18.88
N ARG A 140 -5.56 4.83 -18.85
CA ARG A 140 -6.48 4.41 -17.78
C ARG A 140 -6.75 2.90 -17.83
N HIS A 141 -5.80 2.11 -17.33
CA HIS A 141 -6.00 0.69 -17.05
C HIS A 141 -5.83 0.42 -15.56
N LYS A 142 -6.29 -0.75 -15.11
CA LYS A 142 -6.02 -1.23 -13.75
C LYS A 142 -4.57 -1.70 -13.73
N VAL A 143 -3.72 -1.02 -12.96
CA VAL A 143 -2.28 -1.28 -12.97
C VAL A 143 -1.79 -1.63 -11.56
N ARG A 144 -0.93 -2.63 -11.48
CA ARG A 144 -0.13 -2.93 -10.28
C ARG A 144 0.96 -1.90 -10.13
N CYS A 145 1.39 -1.62 -8.90
CA CYS A 145 2.50 -0.71 -8.62
C CYS A 145 3.75 -1.06 -9.44
N ARG A 146 4.08 -2.36 -9.55
CA ARG A 146 5.26 -2.82 -10.31
C ARG A 146 5.15 -2.63 -11.83
N ASP A 147 3.93 -2.52 -12.35
CA ASP A 147 3.66 -2.51 -13.80
C ASP A 147 3.47 -1.08 -14.34
N VAL A 148 3.46 -0.04 -13.47
CA VAL A 148 3.17 1.34 -13.85
C VAL A 148 4.04 1.83 -15.01
N PHE A 149 5.36 1.63 -14.91
CA PHE A 149 6.29 2.11 -15.93
C PHE A 149 6.41 1.19 -17.15
N CYS A 150 5.96 -0.06 -17.07
CA CYS A 150 5.91 -0.97 -18.22
C CYS A 150 4.82 -0.56 -19.22
N LEU A 151 3.79 0.18 -18.77
CA LEU A 151 2.67 0.62 -19.58
C LEU A 151 2.84 2.04 -20.16
N CYS A 152 3.87 2.77 -19.75
CA CYS A 152 4.12 4.14 -20.20
C CYS A 152 4.77 4.25 -21.59
N GLY A 153 5.04 3.13 -22.28
CA GLY A 153 5.49 3.13 -23.68
C GLY A 153 6.81 3.87 -23.96
N HIS A 154 7.54 4.27 -22.93
CA HIS A 154 8.81 4.96 -23.04
C HIS A 154 9.91 4.06 -22.48
N ASP A 155 10.88 3.74 -23.34
CA ASP A 155 12.25 3.49 -22.89
C ASP A 155 12.59 4.62 -21.92
N TYR A 156 12.80 4.28 -20.64
CA TYR A 156 13.38 5.21 -19.69
C TYR A 156 14.65 5.78 -20.35
N PRO A 157 14.92 7.09 -20.30
CA PRO A 157 16.28 7.53 -20.52
C PRO A 157 17.11 6.79 -19.46
N ALA A 158 18.02 5.93 -19.92
CA ALA A 158 19.00 5.31 -19.06
C ALA A 158 19.58 6.41 -18.15
N ALA A 159 19.64 6.12 -16.86
CA ALA A 159 20.21 7.01 -15.86
C ALA A 159 21.49 7.66 -16.42
N GLY A 160 21.54 8.99 -16.35
CA GLY A 160 22.43 9.85 -17.11
C GLY A 160 23.79 9.25 -17.43
N THR A 161 24.08 9.17 -18.72
CA THR A 161 25.44 9.20 -19.22
C THR A 161 26.13 10.38 -18.56
N GLU A 162 27.10 10.11 -17.68
CA GLU A 162 28.04 11.11 -17.22
C GLU A 162 28.63 11.78 -18.46
N ILE A 163 28.33 13.07 -18.65
CA ILE A 163 29.09 13.91 -19.55
C ILE A 163 30.42 14.14 -18.83
N LEU A 164 31.38 13.24 -19.07
CA LEU A 164 32.78 13.53 -18.89
C LEU A 164 33.24 14.30 -20.14
N SER A 165 33.36 15.61 -19.98
CA SER A 165 34.14 16.50 -20.85
C SER A 165 35.15 17.25 -20.00
#